data_AF-A0A7M4EI43-F1
#
_entry.id   AF-A0A7M4EI43-F1
#
_cell.length_a   1.000
_cell.length_b   1.000
_cell.length_c   1.000
_cell.angle_alpha   90.00
_cell.angle_beta   90.00
_cell.angle_gamma   90.00
#
_symmetry.space_group_name_H-M   'P 1'
#
loop_
_entity.id
_entity.type
_entity.pdbx_description
1 polymer ?
#
loop_
_entity_poly.entity_id
_entity_poly.type
_entity_poly.pdbx_seq_one_letter_code
_entity_poly.pdbx_strand_id
1 'polypeptide(L)'
;MHFLSVPCGGILTKRKGTILSPGYPDYPNLQMCAWTITVEKGYNISMFFEFFQTEKEFDILEVFDGNYTIRNFRYYFIYSFTTPKSLRFVHAITILLVWFFYSLL
;
A
#
# COMPACT_ATOMS: atom_id res chain seq x y z
N MET A 1 -1.75 16.48 -14.25
CA MET A 1 -1.17 15.25 -13.66
C MET A 1 -2.29 14.23 -13.62
N HIS A 2 -2.15 13.08 -14.29
CA HIS A 2 -3.22 12.08 -14.32
C HIS A 2 -3.17 11.23 -13.04
N PHE A 3 -4.10 11.49 -12.12
CA PHE A 3 -4.38 10.56 -11.02
C PHE A 3 -5.11 9.37 -11.62
N LEU A 4 -4.43 8.23 -11.71
CA LEU A 4 -5.10 6.97 -11.98
C LEU A 4 -5.81 6.63 -10.67
N SER A 5 -7.14 6.73 -10.64
CA SER A 5 -7.93 6.04 -9.62
C SER A 5 -7.55 4.57 -9.73
N VAL A 6 -6.68 4.09 -8.84
CA VAL A 6 -6.44 2.66 -8.80
C VAL A 6 -7.70 2.07 -8.17
N PRO A 7 -8.43 1.18 -8.86
CA PRO A 7 -9.49 0.42 -8.20
C PRO A 7 -8.92 -0.25 -6.94
N CYS A 8 -9.80 -0.69 -6.04
CA CYS A 8 -9.41 -1.37 -4.81
C CYS A 8 -8.56 -2.63 -5.13
N GLY A 9 -7.24 -2.43 -5.19
CA GLY A 9 -6.27 -3.41 -5.64
C GLY A 9 -5.93 -3.42 -7.14
N GLY A 10 -4.96 -4.26 -7.49
CA GLY A 10 -4.48 -4.45 -8.86
C GLY A 10 -2.97 -4.66 -8.95
N ILE A 11 -2.48 -4.90 -10.17
CA ILE A 11 -1.05 -5.06 -10.45
C ILE A 11 -0.48 -3.75 -11.00
N LEU A 12 0.55 -3.24 -10.34
CA LEU A 12 1.23 -1.99 -10.66
C LEU A 12 2.63 -2.31 -11.22
N THR A 13 2.82 -2.07 -12.50
CA THR A 13 4.09 -2.33 -13.22
C THR A 13 4.78 -1.05 -13.70
N LYS A 14 4.14 0.11 -13.51
CA LYS A 14 4.70 1.40 -13.92
C LYS A 14 5.90 1.76 -13.03
N ARG A 15 6.94 2.33 -13.64
CA ARG A 15 8.16 2.78 -12.95
C ARG A 15 7.90 3.84 -11.86
N LYS A 16 6.83 4.61 -12.01
CA LYS A 16 6.36 5.63 -11.05
C LYS A 16 4.83 5.66 -11.07
N GLY A 17 4.26 5.97 -9.92
CA GLY A 17 2.83 6.13 -9.74
C GLY A 17 2.50 6.52 -8.30
N THR A 18 1.24 6.83 -8.08
CA THR A 18 0.69 7.15 -6.76
C THR A 18 -0.45 6.17 -6.48
N ILE A 19 -0.51 5.63 -5.27
CA ILE A 19 -1.64 4.84 -4.78
C ILE A 19 -2.45 5.76 -3.89
N LEU A 20 -3.74 5.84 -4.16
CA LEU A 20 -4.71 6.55 -3.33
C LEU A 20 -5.61 5.52 -2.66
N SER A 21 -6.20 5.90 -1.52
CA SER A 21 -7.31 5.13 -0.97
C SER A 21 -8.46 5.06 -1.99
N PRO A 22 -9.23 3.96 -2.04
CA PRO A 22 -10.44 3.92 -2.85
C PRO A 22 -11.38 5.04 -2.42
N GLY A 23 -11.84 5.87 -3.35
CA GLY A 23 -12.74 6.98 -3.02
C GLY A 23 -12.08 8.24 -2.47
N TYR A 24 -10.73 8.32 -2.48
CA TYR A 24 -9.98 9.50 -2.00
C TYR A 24 -10.63 10.83 -2.46
N PRO A 25 -10.81 11.83 -1.57
CA PRO A 25 -10.16 11.98 -0.26
C PRO A 25 -10.75 11.15 0.89
N ASP A 26 -11.92 10.54 0.69
CA ASP A 26 -12.54 9.65 1.67
C ASP A 26 -12.21 8.18 1.37
N TYR A 27 -12.63 7.24 2.21
CA TYR A 27 -12.57 5.82 1.86
C TYR A 27 -13.75 5.03 2.43
N PRO A 28 -14.29 4.05 1.69
CA PRO A 28 -15.43 3.28 2.14
C PRO A 28 -15.03 2.30 3.25
N ASN A 29 -15.97 2.09 4.15
CA ASN A 29 -15.87 1.11 5.23
C ASN A 29 -16.00 -0.33 4.71
N LEU A 30 -15.49 -1.28 5.51
CA LEU A 30 -15.58 -2.73 5.27
C LEU A 30 -14.95 -3.19 3.95
N GLN A 31 -13.86 -2.55 3.54
CA GLN A 31 -13.17 -2.90 2.30
C GLN A 31 -11.76 -3.45 2.59
N MET A 32 -11.29 -4.34 1.71
CA MET A 32 -9.90 -4.82 1.72
C MET A 32 -9.32 -4.64 0.31
N CYS A 33 -8.26 -3.86 0.19
CA CYS A 33 -7.60 -3.60 -1.07
C CYS A 33 -6.19 -4.18 -1.08
N ALA A 34 -5.81 -4.77 -2.21
CA ALA A 34 -4.53 -5.43 -2.36
C ALA A 34 -3.82 -4.99 -3.64
N TRP A 35 -2.70 -4.28 -3.51
CA TRP A 35 -1.88 -3.85 -4.65
C TRP A 35 -0.60 -4.66 -4.73
N THR A 36 -0.31 -5.21 -5.91
CA THR A 36 0.94 -5.90 -6.20
C THR A 36 1.81 -5.01 -7.05
N ILE A 37 2.93 -4.55 -6.52
CA ILE A 37 3.93 -3.79 -7.27
C ILE A 37 4.97 -4.77 -7.81
N THR A 38 5.22 -4.75 -9.12
CA THR A 38 6.20 -5.64 -9.75
C THR A 38 7.19 -4.85 -10.60
N VAL A 39 8.48 -5.17 -10.45
CA VAL A 39 9.58 -4.59 -11.23
C VAL A 39 10.45 -5.67 -11.84
N GLU A 40 11.21 -5.31 -12.87
CA GLU A 40 12.21 -6.22 -13.45
C GLU A 40 13.41 -6.40 -12.51
N LYS A 41 14.14 -7.51 -12.69
CA LYS A 41 15.36 -7.79 -11.92
C LYS A 41 16.39 -6.67 -12.10
N GLY A 42 17.01 -6.25 -11.01
CA GLY A 42 18.03 -5.19 -11.00
C GLY A 42 17.49 -3.81 -10.64
N TYR A 43 16.17 -3.64 -10.55
CA TYR A 43 15.55 -2.43 -10.01
C TYR A 43 15.30 -2.53 -8.50
N ASN A 44 15.20 -1.37 -7.86
CA ASN A 44 14.80 -1.24 -6.47
C ASN A 44 13.40 -0.62 -6.40
N ILE A 45 12.61 -1.05 -5.42
CA ILE A 45 11.31 -0.45 -5.13
C ILE A 45 11.48 0.52 -3.97
N SER A 46 10.98 1.75 -4.13
CA SER A 46 10.97 2.77 -3.09
C SER A 46 9.59 3.39 -3.04
N MET A 47 9.05 3.53 -1.84
CA MET A 47 7.74 4.11 -1.59
C MET A 47 7.81 5.05 -0.39
N PHE A 48 7.00 6.09 -0.41
CA PHE A 48 6.87 7.04 0.69
C PHE A 48 5.40 7.40 0.86
N PHE A 49 5.05 7.77 2.09
CA PHE A 49 3.72 8.25 2.42
C PHE A 49 3.72 9.77 2.29
N GLU A 50 2.92 10.30 1.37
CA GLU A 50 2.68 11.74 1.29
C GLU A 50 1.70 12.17 2.38
N PHE A 51 0.61 11.42 2.52
CA PHE A 51 -0.37 11.53 3.60
C PHE A 51 -0.78 10.12 4.06
N PHE A 52 -0.94 9.93 5.37
CA PHE A 52 -1.44 8.68 5.93
C PHE A 52 -2.26 8.98 7.18
N GLN A 53 -3.58 8.95 7.03
CA GLN A 53 -4.54 9.17 8.10
C GLN A 53 -5.64 8.12 7.96
N THR A 54 -5.73 7.25 8.95
CA THR A 54 -6.69 6.14 8.98
C THR A 54 -7.43 6.16 10.31
N GLU A 55 -8.46 5.34 10.48
CA GLU A 55 -9.07 5.21 11.79
C GLU A 55 -8.08 4.56 12.78
N LYS A 56 -8.06 5.08 14.00
CA LYS A 56 -7.22 4.57 15.08
C LYS A 56 -7.70 3.18 15.47
N GLU A 57 -6.78 2.24 15.66
CA GLU A 57 -7.03 0.86 16.15
C GLU A 57 -7.78 -0.09 15.20
N PHE A 58 -8.41 0.38 14.13
CA PHE A 58 -9.19 -0.49 13.21
C PHE A 58 -8.53 -0.67 11.85
N ASP A 59 -7.99 0.39 11.27
CA ASP A 59 -7.47 0.35 9.92
C ASP A 59 -5.97 0.04 9.88
N ILE A 60 -5.59 -0.89 9.00
CA ILE A 60 -4.23 -1.43 8.93
C ILE A 60 -3.78 -1.50 7.47
N LEU A 61 -2.57 -1.00 7.21
CA LEU A 61 -1.84 -1.23 5.97
C LEU A 61 -0.66 -2.16 6.23
N GLU A 62 -0.69 -3.34 5.62
CA GLU A 62 0.37 -4.34 5.66
C GLU A 62 1.21 -4.32 4.38
N VAL A 63 2.52 -4.50 4.52
CA VAL A 63 3.47 -4.55 3.40
C VAL A 63 4.32 -5.81 3.48
N PHE A 64 4.32 -6.58 2.40
CA PHE A 64 5.02 -7.84 2.25
C PHE A 64 6.06 -7.76 1.15
N ASP A 65 7.22 -8.38 1.38
CA ASP A 65 8.29 -8.52 0.38
C ASP A 65 8.20 -9.90 -0.28
N GLY A 66 7.51 -9.94 -1.42
CA GLY A 66 7.23 -11.15 -2.19
C GLY A 66 5.75 -11.36 -2.52
N ASN A 67 5.45 -12.48 -3.19
CA ASN A 67 4.09 -12.88 -3.51
C ASN A 67 3.37 -13.42 -2.25
N TYR A 68 2.04 -13.38 -2.23
CA TYR A 68 1.20 -13.81 -1.11
C TYR A 68 1.53 -15.22 -0.60
N THR A 69 2.02 -16.11 -1.47
CA THR A 69 2.41 -17.48 -1.14
C THR A 69 3.60 -17.60 -0.20
N ILE A 70 4.47 -16.59 -0.12
CA ILE A 70 5.69 -16.64 0.72
C ILE A 70 5.50 -15.88 2.04
N ARG A 71 4.45 -15.01 2.15
CA ARG A 71 4.11 -14.18 3.32
C ARG A 71 5.32 -13.72 4.18
N ASN A 72 6.38 -13.21 3.55
CA ASN A 72 7.45 -12.54 4.26
C ASN A 72 6.95 -11.14 4.66
N PHE A 73 6.16 -11.10 5.73
CA PHE A 73 5.66 -9.87 6.33
C PHE A 73 6.83 -8.96 6.69
N ARG A 74 6.76 -7.69 6.29
CA ARG A 74 7.86 -6.76 6.49
C ARG A 74 7.47 -5.51 7.28
N TYR A 75 6.30 -4.94 7.01
CA TYR A 75 5.85 -3.73 7.71
C TYR A 75 4.34 -3.74 7.97
N TYR A 76 3.93 -3.18 9.11
CA TYR A 76 2.54 -2.82 9.42
C TYR A 76 2.47 -1.33 9.72
N PHE A 77 1.43 -0.67 9.23
CA PHE A 77 1.12 0.73 9.52
C PHE A 77 -0.31 0.83 10.02
N ILE A 78 -0.46 1.56 11.10
CA ILE A 78 -1.74 1.98 11.69
C ILE A 78 -1.71 3.50 11.81
N TYR A 79 -2.85 4.09 12.19
CA TYR A 79 -2.93 5.51 12.49
C TYR A 79 -1.72 6.03 13.28
N SER A 80 -1.14 7.13 12.81
CA SER A 80 -0.02 7.81 13.44
C SER A 80 -0.20 9.32 13.29
N PHE A 81 0.19 10.08 14.31
CA PHE A 81 0.22 11.55 14.26
C PHE A 81 1.30 12.10 13.32
N THR A 82 2.20 11.23 12.85
CA THR A 82 3.25 11.58 11.90
C THR A 82 3.19 10.65 10.70
N THR A 83 3.46 11.19 9.51
CA THR A 83 3.54 10.39 8.28
C THR A 83 4.65 9.35 8.40
N PRO A 84 4.39 8.06 8.11
CA PRO A 84 5.41 7.02 8.21
C PRO A 84 6.63 7.29 7.33
N LYS A 85 7.79 6.76 7.75
CA LYS A 85 9.03 6.87 6.97
C LYS A 85 8.95 6.10 5.65
N SER A 86 9.69 6.58 4.65
CA SER A 86 9.83 5.91 3.35
C SER A 86 10.38 4.49 3.49
N LEU A 87 9.85 3.57 2.70
CA LEU A 87 10.30 2.19 2.63
C LEU A 87 11.14 1.97 1.37
N ARG A 88 12.22 1.21 1.54
CA ARG A 88 13.12 0.84 0.46
C ARG A 88 13.35 -0.67 0.47
N PHE A 89 13.06 -1.29 -0.67
CA PHE A 89 13.21 -2.72 -0.88
C PHE A 89 14.28 -2.94 -1.96
N VAL A 90 15.34 -3.64 -1.59
CA VAL A 90 16.49 -3.92 -2.47
C VAL A 90 16.41 -5.39 -2.86
N HIS A 91 16.52 -5.68 -4.15
CA HIS A 91 16.36 -7.03 -4.72
C HIS A 91 14.94 -7.63 -4.64
N ALA A 92 13.97 -6.91 -4.09
CA ALA A 92 12.56 -7.30 -4.15
C ALA A 92 12.04 -7.15 -5.58
N ILE A 93 11.46 -8.22 -6.12
CA ILE A 93 10.81 -8.21 -7.43
C ILE A 93 9.33 -7.82 -7.30
N THR A 94 8.71 -8.23 -6.20
CA THR A 94 7.27 -8.05 -5.96
C THR A 94 7.04 -7.55 -4.54
N ILE A 95 6.25 -6.49 -4.38
CA ILE A 95 5.74 -6.03 -3.09
C ILE A 95 4.23 -6.14 -3.08
N LEU A 96 3.67 -6.76 -2.05
CA LEU A 96 2.24 -6.79 -1.82
C LEU A 96 1.87 -5.79 -0.72
N LEU A 97 0.96 -4.90 -1.04
CA LEU A 97 0.34 -3.96 -0.12
C LEU A 97 -1.09 -4.42 0.14
N VAL A 98 -1.45 -4.69 1.39
CA VAL A 98 -2.82 -5.03 1.78
C VAL A 98 -3.32 -3.99 2.76
N TRP A 99 -4.40 -3.32 2.40
CA TRP A 99 -5.05 -2.34 3.27
C TRP A 99 -6.43 -2.83 3.66
N PHE A 100 -6.67 -2.88 4.96
CA PHE A 100 -7.96 -3.18 5.56
C PHE A 100 -8.62 -1.90 6.11
N PHE A 101 -9.87 -1.68 5.71
CA PHE A 101 -10.74 -0.60 6.17
C PHE A 101 -11.83 -1.19 7.08
N TYR A 102 -11.55 -1.39 8.36
CA TYR A 102 -12.42 -2.13 9.29
C TYR A 102 -13.34 -1.21 10.12
N SER A 103 -13.81 -0.08 9.61
CA SER A 103 -14.76 0.75 10.37
C SER A 103 -16.21 0.32 10.20
N LEU A 104 -17.00 0.39 11.28
CA LEU A 104 -18.44 0.09 11.35
C LEU A 104 -19.20 1.14 12.19
N LEU A 105 -18.55 2.25 12.56
CA LEU A 105 -19.11 3.26 13.46
C LEU A 105 -19.38 4.58 12.74
#